data_AF-A0A1I1EP27-F1
#
_entry.id   AF-A0A1I1EP27-F1
#
_cell.length_a   1.000
_cell.length_b   1.000
_cell.length_c   1.000
_cell.angle_alpha   90.00
_cell.angle_beta   90.00
_cell.angle_gamma   90.00
#
_symmetry.space_group_name_H-M   'P 1'
#
loop_
_entity.id
_entity.type
_entity.pdbx_description
1 polymer ?
#
loop_
_entity_poly.entity_id
_entity_poly.type
_entity_poly.pdbx_seq_one_letter_code
_entity_poly.pdbx_strand_id
1 'polypeptide(L)'
;MNQTSFSKPKPLAISTRHRIIPCRPGSSDSAHRVIIVNGFLTQDDQEAKDWLEALSAFRQTTPVHYFTWESKSKKELVEFGAALASAKGAQRLVRLAINPWHTAMLNAQLAGQKLAVQIREQGVPVTLIGHSLGARVVFSALLALAAQPKPWVDHAVLLGGAVGRSKEKKWCKAASAVQGQLHNCYSDKDYILKHLYQWVNLGMSRPAGLGEAVGPTVNHDFSDLVEGHTRWIANLPEVLNRIGLR
;
A
#
# COMPACT_ATOMS: atom_id res chain seq x y z
N MET A 1 24.58 41.02 -8.63
CA MET A 1 23.94 39.79 -9.17
C MET A 1 23.68 38.88 -7.97
N ASN A 2 22.42 38.65 -7.59
CA ASN A 2 22.12 37.86 -6.40
C ASN A 2 21.88 36.41 -6.79
N GLN A 3 22.71 35.50 -6.31
CA GLN A 3 22.41 34.06 -6.36
C GLN A 3 21.50 33.72 -5.19
N THR A 4 20.22 33.47 -5.47
CA THR A 4 19.29 32.88 -4.49
C THR A 4 19.66 31.41 -4.29
N SER A 5 20.26 31.10 -3.13
CA SER A 5 20.59 29.73 -2.77
C SER A 5 19.31 28.93 -2.48
N PHE A 6 18.98 27.98 -3.35
CA PHE A 6 17.96 26.99 -3.07
C PHE A 6 18.39 26.17 -1.85
N SER A 7 17.66 26.32 -0.75
CA SER A 7 17.88 25.55 0.47
C SER A 7 17.57 24.07 0.18
N LYS A 8 18.57 23.20 0.40
CA LYS A 8 18.35 21.75 0.30
C LYS A 8 17.22 21.34 1.27
N PRO A 9 16.27 20.48 0.85
CA PRO A 9 15.19 20.06 1.72
C PRO A 9 15.77 19.41 2.98
N LYS A 10 15.38 19.96 4.13
CA LYS A 10 15.81 19.48 5.45
C LYS A 10 15.32 18.04 5.63
N PRO A 11 16.16 17.06 6.02
CA PRO A 11 15.70 15.69 6.23
C PRO A 11 14.61 15.70 7.31
N LEU A 12 13.42 15.24 6.95
CA LEU A 12 12.29 15.15 7.88
C LEU A 12 12.58 14.05 8.89
N ALA A 13 12.71 14.41 10.16
CA ALA A 13 12.71 13.43 11.24
C ALA A 13 11.32 12.79 11.33
N ILE A 14 11.13 11.61 10.72
CA ILE A 14 9.83 10.93 10.64
C ILE A 14 9.45 10.34 12.00
N SER A 15 8.96 11.19 12.90
CA SER A 15 8.30 10.81 14.15
C SER A 15 7.07 11.70 14.39
N THR A 16 6.12 11.66 13.46
CA THR A 16 4.74 12.08 13.72
C THR A 16 3.79 10.97 13.25
N ARG A 17 3.17 10.27 14.21
CA ARG A 17 2.42 9.04 13.96
C ARG A 17 1.23 9.28 13.04
N HIS A 18 1.06 8.43 12.03
CA HIS A 18 -0.14 8.33 11.20
C HIS A 18 -0.57 9.64 10.50
N ARG A 19 0.16 10.08 9.47
CA ARG A 19 -0.12 11.32 8.72
C ARG A 19 0.04 11.19 7.22
N ILE A 20 -0.86 11.82 6.46
CA ILE A 20 -0.65 12.14 5.04
C ILE A 20 0.37 13.29 4.97
N ILE A 21 1.50 13.08 4.30
CA ILE A 21 2.54 14.10 4.05
C ILE A 21 2.71 14.35 2.54
N PRO A 22 2.94 15.60 2.09
CA PRO A 22 3.20 15.89 0.67
C PRO A 22 4.60 15.40 0.26
N CYS A 23 4.70 14.78 -0.91
CA CYS A 23 5.95 14.19 -1.42
C CYS A 23 6.30 14.65 -2.83
N ARG A 24 5.31 14.85 -3.71
CA ARG A 24 5.45 15.60 -4.97
C ARG A 24 4.43 16.74 -4.98
N PRO A 25 4.84 18.01 -5.13
CA PRO A 25 3.89 19.08 -5.39
C PRO A 25 3.17 18.85 -6.73
N GLY A 26 1.95 19.35 -6.83
CA GLY A 26 1.20 19.47 -8.08
C GLY A 26 0.69 20.90 -8.20
N SER A 27 -0.39 21.12 -8.96
CA SER A 27 -1.10 22.41 -8.88
C SER A 27 -1.63 22.65 -7.45
N SER A 28 -1.55 23.89 -6.96
CA SER A 28 -2.16 24.31 -5.68
C SER A 28 -3.65 24.00 -5.65
N ASP A 29 -4.29 24.16 -6.81
CA ASP A 29 -5.74 24.11 -7.00
C ASP A 29 -6.17 22.71 -7.48
N SER A 30 -5.30 21.70 -7.33
CA SER A 30 -5.58 20.35 -7.80
C SER A 30 -6.72 19.72 -7.01
N ALA A 31 -7.87 19.57 -7.67
CA ALA A 31 -9.08 18.95 -7.13
C ALA A 31 -8.94 17.43 -6.86
N HIS A 32 -7.75 16.85 -7.03
CA HIS A 32 -7.47 15.42 -6.88
C HIS A 32 -6.07 15.18 -6.29
N ARG A 33 -5.87 14.07 -5.58
CA ARG A 33 -4.56 13.71 -4.99
C ARG A 33 -4.27 12.22 -5.13
N VAL A 34 -3.01 11.85 -5.35
CA VAL A 34 -2.55 10.46 -5.15
C VAL A 34 -2.06 10.32 -3.72
N ILE A 35 -2.50 9.27 -3.02
CA ILE A 35 -1.94 8.86 -1.72
C ILE A 35 -1.34 7.46 -1.87
N ILE A 36 -0.01 7.37 -1.73
CA ILE A 36 0.72 6.11 -1.67
C ILE A 36 0.84 5.60 -0.23
N VAL A 37 0.71 4.28 -0.07
CA VAL A 37 0.84 3.58 1.22
C VAL A 37 1.72 2.35 1.07
N ASN A 38 2.84 2.37 1.78
CA ASN A 38 3.87 1.33 1.77
C ASN A 38 3.49 0.09 2.60
N GLY A 39 4.16 -1.03 2.31
CA GLY A 39 4.08 -2.26 3.10
C GLY A 39 4.89 -2.24 4.41
N PHE A 40 5.09 -3.42 5.00
CA PHE A 40 5.93 -3.59 6.20
C PHE A 40 7.41 -3.78 5.87
N LEU A 41 7.71 -4.55 4.83
CA LEU A 41 9.08 -4.89 4.39
C LEU A 41 9.83 -3.71 3.75
N THR A 42 9.23 -2.53 3.84
CA THR A 42 9.36 -1.41 2.93
C THR A 42 9.18 -0.13 3.76
N GLN A 43 10.07 0.10 4.75
CA GLN A 43 10.06 1.26 5.64
C GLN A 43 11.47 1.80 5.93
N ASP A 44 12.02 2.52 4.96
CA ASP A 44 13.13 3.46 5.14
C ASP A 44 12.97 4.67 4.21
N ASP A 45 13.62 5.80 4.53
CA ASP A 45 13.52 7.07 3.79
C ASP A 45 13.98 6.99 2.32
N GLN A 46 14.64 5.89 1.93
CA GLN A 46 15.05 5.65 0.55
C GLN A 46 13.85 5.32 -0.34
N GLU A 47 12.96 4.43 0.07
CA GLU A 47 11.86 3.96 -0.78
C GLU A 47 10.80 5.03 -1.06
N ALA A 48 10.66 6.03 -0.19
CA ALA A 48 9.84 7.20 -0.50
C ALA A 48 10.31 7.92 -1.79
N LYS A 49 11.62 7.82 -2.11
CA LYS A 49 12.20 8.28 -3.37
C LYS A 49 11.91 7.29 -4.49
N ASP A 50 12.09 5.99 -4.25
CA ASP A 50 11.83 4.94 -5.25
C ASP A 50 10.36 4.97 -5.74
N TRP A 51 9.40 5.21 -4.84
CA TRP A 51 7.99 5.46 -5.18
C TRP A 51 7.79 6.77 -5.98
N LEU A 52 8.52 7.84 -5.66
CA LEU A 52 8.45 9.12 -6.38
C LEU A 52 9.10 9.06 -7.76
N GLU A 53 10.17 8.28 -7.91
CA GLU A 53 10.84 7.99 -9.18
C GLU A 53 9.91 7.15 -10.07
N ALA A 54 9.32 6.08 -9.52
CA ALA A 54 8.34 5.28 -10.23
C ALA A 54 7.05 6.05 -10.59
N LEU A 55 6.66 7.05 -9.80
CA LEU A 55 5.55 7.97 -10.11
C LEU A 55 5.99 9.22 -10.90
N SER A 56 7.26 9.39 -11.25
CA SER A 56 7.72 10.57 -12.00
C SER A 56 7.06 10.67 -13.39
N ALA A 57 6.80 9.51 -14.00
CA ALA A 57 6.10 9.36 -15.28
C ALA A 57 4.55 9.45 -15.17
N PHE A 58 4.00 9.53 -13.95
CA PHE A 58 2.55 9.54 -13.69
C PHE A 58 2.03 10.97 -13.49
N ARG A 59 1.02 11.37 -14.28
CA ARG A 59 0.29 12.67 -14.24
C ARG A 59 0.99 13.79 -13.46
N GLN A 60 1.97 14.44 -14.08
CA GLN A 60 2.89 15.38 -13.39
C GLN A 60 2.18 16.52 -12.63
N THR A 61 0.98 16.93 -13.04
CA THR A 61 0.17 17.98 -12.41
C THR A 61 -0.55 17.54 -11.12
N THR A 62 -0.72 16.23 -10.89
CA THR A 62 -1.40 15.69 -9.70
C THR A 62 -0.41 15.58 -8.53
N PRO A 63 -0.71 16.17 -7.36
CA PRO A 63 0.15 16.09 -6.19
C PRO A 63 0.15 14.68 -5.60
N VAL A 64 1.35 14.18 -5.27
CA VAL A 64 1.55 12.86 -4.65
C VAL A 64 1.86 13.05 -3.17
N HIS A 65 1.13 12.33 -2.33
CA HIS A 65 1.29 12.31 -0.89
C HIS A 65 1.60 10.89 -0.41
N TYR A 66 2.36 10.77 0.67
CA TYR A 66 2.66 9.50 1.33
C TYR A 66 1.93 9.42 2.67
N PHE A 67 1.33 8.27 2.99
CA PHE A 67 0.74 8.07 4.31
C PHE A 67 1.73 7.36 5.25
N THR A 68 2.29 8.09 6.21
CA THR A 68 3.09 7.48 7.28
C THR A 68 2.20 6.62 8.17
N TRP A 69 2.67 5.45 8.59
CA TRP A 69 1.96 4.59 9.54
C TRP A 69 2.92 3.68 10.32
N GLU A 70 2.48 3.16 11.47
CA GLU A 70 3.32 2.40 12.40
C GLU A 70 3.36 0.91 11.98
N SER A 71 4.16 0.56 10.95
CA SER A 71 4.12 -0.77 10.34
C SER A 71 4.92 -1.84 11.11
N LYS A 72 6.25 -1.67 11.23
CA LYS A 72 7.22 -2.52 11.95
C LYS A 72 8.10 -1.60 12.82
N SER A 73 8.62 -2.09 13.95
CA SER A 73 9.82 -1.50 14.56
C SER A 73 11.10 -2.10 13.94
N LYS A 74 12.24 -1.38 14.01
CA LYS A 74 13.50 -1.85 13.40
C LYS A 74 13.94 -3.24 13.87
N LYS A 75 13.72 -3.56 15.16
CA LYS A 75 14.01 -4.88 15.72
C LYS A 75 13.19 -5.98 15.02
N GLU A 76 11.88 -5.78 14.93
CA GLU A 76 10.98 -6.74 14.29
C GLU A 76 11.28 -6.90 12.80
N LEU A 77 11.76 -5.85 12.11
CA LEU A 77 12.20 -5.93 10.72
C LEU A 77 13.46 -6.80 10.54
N VAL A 78 14.42 -6.70 11.44
CA VAL A 78 15.62 -7.57 11.45
C VAL A 78 15.25 -9.02 11.76
N GLU A 79 14.43 -9.26 12.78
CA GLU A 79 13.95 -10.61 13.15
C GLU A 79 13.18 -11.27 11.99
N PHE A 80 12.37 -10.49 11.29
CA PHE A 80 11.57 -10.94 10.14
C PHE A 80 12.43 -11.22 8.90
N GLY A 81 13.38 -10.34 8.58
CA GLY A 81 14.32 -10.54 7.47
C GLY A 81 15.21 -11.75 7.68
N ALA A 82 15.72 -11.95 8.90
CA ALA A 82 16.51 -13.12 9.27
C ALA A 82 15.71 -14.44 9.13
N ALA A 83 14.42 -14.43 9.52
CA ALA A 83 13.55 -15.59 9.32
C ALA A 83 13.35 -15.93 7.83
N LEU A 84 13.14 -14.93 6.96
CA LEU A 84 13.01 -15.14 5.51
C LEU A 84 14.31 -15.60 4.83
N ALA A 85 15.47 -15.14 5.30
CA ALA A 85 16.78 -15.54 4.76
C ALA A 85 17.20 -16.98 5.14
N SER A 86 16.53 -17.61 6.14
CA SER A 86 16.93 -18.91 6.69
C SER A 86 16.53 -20.11 5.80
N ALA A 87 17.30 -20.36 4.74
CA ALA A 87 17.05 -21.41 3.75
C ALA A 87 17.00 -22.86 4.30
N LYS A 88 17.37 -23.10 5.56
CA LYS A 88 17.21 -24.38 6.28
C LYS A 88 16.78 -24.10 7.73
N GLY A 89 15.52 -24.40 8.07
CA GLY A 89 14.99 -24.20 9.44
C GLY A 89 13.56 -23.66 9.57
N ALA A 90 12.76 -23.71 8.50
CA ALA A 90 11.49 -22.97 8.33
C ALA A 90 10.44 -23.08 9.45
N GLN A 91 10.44 -24.13 10.29
CA GLN A 91 9.42 -24.32 11.32
C GLN A 91 9.67 -23.58 12.65
N ARG A 92 10.92 -23.25 13.00
CA ARG A 92 11.26 -22.70 14.33
C ARG A 92 11.40 -21.19 14.34
N LEU A 93 12.02 -20.61 13.31
CA LEU A 93 12.22 -19.15 13.19
C LEU A 93 10.96 -18.42 12.70
N VAL A 94 10.16 -19.02 11.81
CA VAL A 94 8.89 -18.41 11.34
C VAL A 94 7.91 -18.17 12.49
N ARG A 95 7.96 -18.96 13.57
CA ARG A 95 7.15 -18.72 14.77
C ARG A 95 7.43 -17.37 15.45
N LEU A 96 8.65 -16.85 15.35
CA LEU A 96 8.98 -15.52 15.88
C LEU A 96 8.36 -14.42 14.99
N ALA A 97 8.36 -14.61 13.66
CA ALA A 97 7.76 -13.69 12.71
C ALA A 97 6.21 -13.61 12.78
N ILE A 98 5.52 -14.62 13.35
CA ILE A 98 4.06 -14.64 13.53
C ILE A 98 3.57 -13.43 14.35
N ASN A 99 4.26 -13.07 15.44
CA ASN A 99 3.79 -12.03 16.36
C ASN A 99 3.89 -10.62 15.73
N PRO A 100 5.06 -10.17 15.21
CA PRO A 100 5.13 -8.90 14.48
C PRO A 100 4.23 -8.86 13.25
N TRP A 101 4.00 -9.99 12.58
CA TRP A 101 3.06 -10.03 11.45
C TRP A 101 1.61 -9.77 11.88
N HIS A 102 1.14 -10.37 12.97
CA HIS A 102 -0.18 -10.07 13.54
C HIS A 102 -0.30 -8.63 14.05
N THR A 103 0.68 -8.13 14.81
CA THR A 103 0.73 -6.73 15.26
C THR A 103 0.59 -5.77 14.08
N ALA A 104 1.36 -5.99 13.01
CA ALA A 104 1.28 -5.18 11.80
C ALA A 104 -0.05 -5.32 11.03
N MET A 105 -0.67 -6.50 11.03
CA MET A 105 -2.01 -6.70 10.43
C MET A 105 -3.08 -5.89 11.16
N LEU A 106 -2.94 -5.71 12.48
CA LEU A 106 -3.82 -4.87 13.32
C LEU A 106 -3.49 -3.39 13.14
N ASN A 107 -2.20 -3.02 13.19
CA ASN A 107 -1.74 -1.65 12.95
C ASN A 107 -2.20 -1.15 11.57
N ALA A 108 -2.10 -1.98 10.52
CA ALA A 108 -2.58 -1.63 9.19
C ALA A 108 -4.10 -1.35 9.15
N GLN A 109 -4.89 -2.10 9.92
CA GLN A 109 -6.33 -1.90 10.02
C GLN A 109 -6.65 -0.55 10.70
N LEU A 110 -5.99 -0.27 11.84
CA LEU A 110 -6.12 0.99 12.58
C LEU A 110 -5.60 2.20 11.78
N ALA A 111 -4.50 2.03 11.06
CA ALA A 111 -3.92 3.00 10.16
C ALA A 111 -4.91 3.38 9.05
N GLY A 112 -5.61 2.41 8.47
CA GLY A 112 -6.63 2.67 7.44
C GLY A 112 -7.83 3.45 7.97
N GLN A 113 -8.24 3.22 9.21
CA GLN A 113 -9.28 4.02 9.86
C GLN A 113 -8.85 5.48 10.04
N LYS A 114 -7.59 5.73 10.43
CA LYS A 114 -7.01 7.08 10.53
C LYS A 114 -6.86 7.75 9.15
N LEU A 115 -6.45 7.00 8.13
CA LEU A 115 -6.39 7.47 6.74
C LEU A 115 -7.78 7.90 6.23
N ALA A 116 -8.82 7.11 6.49
CA ALA A 116 -10.20 7.46 6.13
C ALA A 116 -10.69 8.75 6.81
N VAL A 117 -10.26 9.04 8.05
CA VAL A 117 -10.56 10.33 8.70
C VAL A 117 -9.85 11.48 7.97
N GLN A 118 -8.54 11.37 7.74
CA GLN A 118 -7.76 12.43 7.09
C GLN A 118 -8.19 12.71 5.64
N ILE A 119 -8.64 11.69 4.89
CA ILE A 119 -9.21 11.87 3.55
C ILE A 119 -10.48 12.74 3.60
N ARG A 120 -11.37 12.52 4.58
CA ARG A 120 -12.59 13.33 4.77
C ARG A 120 -12.26 14.76 5.16
N GLU A 121 -11.29 14.94 6.06
CA GLU A 121 -10.79 16.25 6.51
C GLU A 121 -10.14 17.04 5.37
N GLN A 122 -9.50 16.36 4.40
CA GLN A 122 -8.84 17.00 3.27
C GLN A 122 -9.78 17.53 2.16
N GLY A 123 -11.08 17.21 2.19
CA GLY A 123 -12.09 17.83 1.31
C GLY A 123 -12.12 17.38 -0.16
N VAL A 124 -11.03 16.80 -0.68
CA VAL A 124 -10.85 16.44 -2.11
C VAL A 124 -10.90 14.93 -2.37
N PRO A 125 -11.33 14.49 -3.57
CA PRO A 125 -11.12 13.14 -4.09
C PRO A 125 -9.65 12.68 -4.06
N VAL A 126 -9.45 11.37 -3.91
CA VAL A 126 -8.12 10.75 -3.88
C VAL A 126 -8.04 9.44 -4.70
N THR A 127 -6.88 9.19 -5.32
CA THR A 127 -6.47 7.85 -5.76
C THR A 127 -5.61 7.23 -4.67
N LEU A 128 -5.96 6.02 -4.20
CA LEU A 128 -5.19 5.29 -3.18
C LEU A 128 -4.36 4.19 -3.84
N ILE A 129 -3.06 4.13 -3.57
CA ILE A 129 -2.19 3.05 -4.06
C ILE A 129 -1.49 2.41 -2.86
N GLY A 130 -1.77 1.13 -2.59
CA GLY A 130 -1.25 0.42 -1.42
C GLY A 130 -0.48 -0.84 -1.81
N HIS A 131 0.76 -0.98 -1.34
CA HIS A 131 1.56 -2.21 -1.50
C HIS A 131 1.49 -3.11 -0.26
N SER A 132 1.39 -4.43 -0.43
CA SER A 132 1.54 -5.40 0.67
C SER A 132 0.58 -5.14 1.84
N LEU A 133 1.08 -4.76 3.02
CA LEU A 133 0.26 -4.34 4.16
C LEU A 133 -0.26 -2.90 4.05
N GLY A 134 0.36 -2.03 3.25
CA GLY A 134 -0.22 -0.76 2.80
C GLY A 134 -1.48 -0.98 1.96
N ALA A 135 -1.57 -2.06 1.20
CA ALA A 135 -2.82 -2.47 0.55
C ALA A 135 -3.92 -2.80 1.58
N ARG A 136 -3.55 -3.34 2.75
CA ARG A 136 -4.47 -3.54 3.89
C ARG A 136 -4.86 -2.22 4.57
N VAL A 137 -3.96 -1.24 4.65
CA VAL A 137 -4.28 0.13 5.08
C VAL A 137 -5.34 0.73 4.15
N VAL A 138 -5.11 0.70 2.84
CA VAL A 138 -6.06 1.17 1.81
C VAL A 138 -7.40 0.45 1.93
N PHE A 139 -7.41 -0.90 1.95
CA PHE A 139 -8.65 -1.67 2.06
C PHE A 139 -9.43 -1.40 3.36
N SER A 140 -8.73 -1.16 4.48
CA SER A 140 -9.37 -0.76 5.75
C SER A 140 -9.93 0.67 5.69
N ALA A 141 -9.26 1.59 4.98
CA ALA A 141 -9.76 2.93 4.72
C ALA A 141 -11.04 2.89 3.87
N LEU A 142 -11.06 2.10 2.79
CA LEU A 142 -12.27 1.88 1.98
C LEU A 142 -13.45 1.37 2.81
N LEU A 143 -13.24 0.36 3.67
CA LEU A 143 -14.29 -0.18 4.55
C LEU A 143 -14.87 0.85 5.55
N ALA A 144 -14.11 1.89 5.89
CA ALA A 144 -14.55 3.01 6.73
C ALA A 144 -15.23 4.13 5.92
N LEU A 145 -14.70 4.45 4.72
CA LEU A 145 -15.26 5.44 3.80
C LEU A 145 -16.59 4.96 3.18
N ALA A 146 -16.80 3.66 3.03
CA ALA A 146 -18.05 3.04 2.56
C ALA A 146 -19.29 3.28 3.44
N ALA A 147 -19.13 3.95 4.59
CA ALA A 147 -20.22 4.39 5.45
C ALA A 147 -20.46 5.91 5.38
N GLN A 148 -19.89 6.60 4.39
CA GLN A 148 -19.99 8.05 4.19
C GLN A 148 -20.85 8.38 2.95
N PRO A 149 -21.63 9.47 2.96
CA PRO A 149 -22.53 9.81 1.86
C PRO A 149 -21.82 10.40 0.62
N LYS A 150 -20.65 11.01 0.80
CA LYS A 150 -19.78 11.44 -0.30
C LYS A 150 -18.75 10.33 -0.58
N PRO A 151 -18.63 9.82 -1.82
CA PRO A 151 -17.55 8.90 -2.18
C PRO A 151 -16.23 9.69 -2.34
N TRP A 152 -15.27 9.42 -1.47
CA TRP A 152 -14.01 10.18 -1.39
C TRP A 152 -12.86 9.59 -2.22
N VAL A 153 -12.98 8.34 -2.64
CA VAL A 153 -11.94 7.66 -3.43
C VAL A 153 -12.40 7.57 -4.87
N ASP A 154 -11.54 7.98 -5.79
CA ASP A 154 -11.76 7.90 -7.23
C ASP A 154 -11.37 6.51 -7.74
N HIS A 155 -10.11 6.11 -7.51
CA HIS A 155 -9.59 4.78 -7.78
C HIS A 155 -8.79 4.25 -6.59
N ALA A 156 -8.79 2.92 -6.40
CA ALA A 156 -7.98 2.26 -5.39
C ALA A 156 -7.20 1.09 -5.99
N VAL A 157 -5.88 1.05 -5.77
CA VAL A 157 -4.97 0.05 -6.36
C VAL A 157 -4.28 -0.72 -5.24
N LEU A 158 -4.43 -2.04 -5.25
CA LEU A 158 -3.83 -2.96 -4.29
C LEU A 158 -2.72 -3.76 -4.98
N LEU A 159 -1.45 -3.50 -4.63
CA LEU A 159 -0.27 -4.14 -5.22
C LEU A 159 0.22 -5.26 -4.30
N GLY A 160 0.14 -6.52 -4.71
CA GLY A 160 0.58 -7.65 -3.87
C GLY A 160 -0.17 -7.69 -2.52
N GLY A 161 -1.49 -7.45 -2.54
CA GLY A 161 -2.23 -7.08 -1.34
C GLY A 161 -2.32 -8.16 -0.26
N ALA A 162 -1.89 -7.82 0.97
CA ALA A 162 -2.01 -8.66 2.17
C ALA A 162 -3.44 -8.64 2.78
N VAL A 163 -4.44 -8.79 1.91
CA VAL A 163 -5.88 -8.71 2.20
C VAL A 163 -6.55 -10.05 1.85
N GLY A 164 -7.45 -10.55 2.70
CA GLY A 164 -8.14 -11.83 2.44
C GLY A 164 -9.13 -11.72 1.27
N ARG A 165 -8.85 -12.44 0.18
CA ARG A 165 -9.47 -12.21 -1.14
C ARG A 165 -10.87 -12.79 -1.37
N SER A 166 -11.38 -13.59 -0.43
CA SER A 166 -12.57 -14.45 -0.63
C SER A 166 -13.82 -14.02 0.17
N LYS A 167 -13.79 -12.87 0.87
CA LYS A 167 -14.92 -12.43 1.72
C LYS A 167 -15.76 -11.39 1.00
N GLU A 168 -16.65 -11.84 0.11
CA GLU A 168 -17.44 -11.02 -0.83
C GLU A 168 -18.10 -9.80 -0.19
N LYS A 169 -18.85 -9.98 0.91
CA LYS A 169 -19.49 -8.86 1.63
C LYS A 169 -18.51 -7.76 2.10
N LYS A 170 -17.21 -8.06 2.26
CA LYS A 170 -16.18 -7.04 2.51
C LYS A 170 -15.67 -6.38 1.23
N TRP A 171 -15.51 -7.12 0.14
CA TRP A 171 -15.04 -6.57 -1.14
C TRP A 171 -16.10 -5.69 -1.80
N CYS A 172 -17.36 -6.10 -1.82
CA CYS A 172 -18.47 -5.24 -2.29
C CYS A 172 -18.58 -3.95 -1.46
N LYS A 173 -18.40 -4.04 -0.13
CA LYS A 173 -18.35 -2.84 0.74
C LYS A 173 -17.12 -1.98 0.49
N ALA A 174 -15.95 -2.55 0.21
CA ALA A 174 -14.74 -1.77 -0.09
C ALA A 174 -14.87 -1.05 -1.45
N ALA A 175 -15.41 -1.73 -2.46
CA ALA A 175 -15.67 -1.15 -3.77
C ALA A 175 -16.73 -0.03 -3.72
N SER A 176 -17.77 -0.15 -2.89
CA SER A 176 -18.78 0.91 -2.74
C SER A 176 -18.30 2.21 -2.07
N ALA A 177 -17.00 2.34 -1.77
CA ALA A 177 -16.35 3.59 -1.36
C ALA A 177 -15.61 4.29 -2.52
N VAL A 178 -15.56 3.67 -3.70
CA VAL A 178 -14.76 4.06 -4.87
C VAL A 178 -15.70 4.51 -6.00
N GLN A 179 -15.41 5.62 -6.66
CA GLN A 179 -16.23 6.14 -7.77
C GLN A 179 -15.95 5.40 -9.09
N GLY A 180 -14.67 5.20 -9.40
CA GLY A 180 -14.17 4.43 -10.53
C GLY A 180 -13.97 2.95 -10.18
N GLN A 181 -12.72 2.52 -10.03
CA GLN A 181 -12.38 1.09 -9.89
C GLN A 181 -11.50 0.76 -8.68
N LEU A 182 -11.83 -0.37 -8.04
CA LEU A 182 -10.96 -1.08 -7.10
C LEU A 182 -10.16 -2.13 -7.87
N HIS A 183 -8.87 -1.86 -8.10
CA HIS A 183 -7.93 -2.72 -8.79
C HIS A 183 -7.20 -3.63 -7.80
N ASN A 184 -7.24 -4.94 -8.03
CA ASN A 184 -6.39 -5.91 -7.33
C ASN A 184 -5.30 -6.41 -8.29
N CYS A 185 -4.08 -5.91 -8.10
CA CYS A 185 -2.91 -6.30 -8.88
C CYS A 185 -2.16 -7.40 -8.12
N TYR A 186 -2.03 -8.57 -8.75
CA TYR A 186 -1.47 -9.77 -8.12
C TYR A 186 -0.33 -10.37 -8.94
N SER A 187 0.48 -11.20 -8.29
CA SER A 187 1.48 -12.04 -8.96
C SER A 187 1.56 -13.37 -8.25
N ASP A 188 1.40 -14.46 -8.99
CA ASP A 188 1.62 -15.81 -8.49
C ASP A 188 3.08 -16.01 -8.02
N LYS A 189 4.05 -15.29 -8.59
CA LYS A 189 5.47 -15.39 -8.24
C LYS A 189 5.81 -14.83 -6.83
N ASP A 190 4.85 -14.23 -6.12
CA ASP A 190 5.07 -13.64 -4.79
C ASP A 190 5.31 -14.70 -3.69
N TYR A 191 6.57 -15.11 -3.52
CA TYR A 191 7.00 -16.08 -2.51
C TYR A 191 6.63 -15.68 -1.06
N ILE A 192 6.68 -14.39 -0.73
CA ILE A 192 6.45 -13.91 0.64
C ILE A 192 4.97 -14.09 1.00
N LEU A 193 4.06 -13.72 0.10
CA LEU A 193 2.64 -14.03 0.27
C LEU A 193 2.38 -15.54 0.20
N LYS A 194 3.01 -16.27 -0.75
CA LYS A 194 2.81 -17.73 -0.93
C LYS A 194 3.06 -18.48 0.37
N HIS A 195 4.17 -18.22 1.06
CA HIS A 195 4.53 -18.98 2.25
C HIS A 195 4.08 -18.30 3.54
N LEU A 196 4.49 -17.05 3.79
CA LEU A 196 4.25 -16.44 5.10
C LEU A 196 2.78 -16.09 5.33
N TYR A 197 2.09 -15.46 4.38
CA TYR A 197 0.69 -15.08 4.61
C TYR A 197 -0.17 -16.32 4.88
N GLN A 198 0.04 -17.41 4.14
CA GLN A 198 -0.70 -18.67 4.33
C GLN A 198 -0.37 -19.31 5.69
N TRP A 199 0.90 -19.39 6.10
CA TRP A 199 1.28 -19.91 7.41
C TRP A 199 0.72 -19.09 8.58
N VAL A 200 0.87 -17.76 8.55
CA VAL A 200 0.45 -16.90 9.67
C VAL A 200 -1.07 -16.84 9.82
N ASN A 201 -1.83 -16.92 8.72
CA ASN A 201 -3.30 -17.02 8.76
C ASN A 201 -3.81 -18.47 8.94
N LEU A 202 -2.94 -19.45 9.22
CA LEU A 202 -3.28 -20.89 9.34
C LEU A 202 -4.11 -21.42 8.15
N GLY A 203 -3.84 -20.95 6.94
CA GLY A 203 -4.61 -21.26 5.73
C GLY A 203 -6.02 -20.66 5.65
N MET A 204 -6.53 -20.02 6.72
CA MET A 204 -7.92 -19.53 6.84
C MET A 204 -8.28 -18.38 5.87
N SER A 205 -7.31 -17.82 5.14
CA SER A 205 -7.58 -16.97 3.97
C SER A 205 -6.42 -17.00 2.98
N ARG A 206 -6.74 -16.84 1.68
CA ARG A 206 -5.76 -16.57 0.62
C ARG A 206 -5.61 -15.05 0.42
N PRO A 207 -4.40 -14.53 0.23
CA PRO A 207 -4.18 -13.10 0.00
C PRO A 207 -4.54 -12.70 -1.44
N ALA A 208 -4.99 -11.46 -1.60
CA ALA A 208 -5.39 -10.89 -2.89
C ALA A 208 -4.20 -10.69 -3.84
N GLY A 209 -2.99 -10.49 -3.30
CA GLY A 209 -1.75 -10.45 -4.07
C GLY A 209 -1.31 -11.77 -4.74
N LEU A 210 -2.05 -12.88 -4.56
CA LEU A 210 -1.77 -14.19 -5.18
C LEU A 210 -2.89 -14.69 -6.12
N GLY A 211 -3.68 -13.79 -6.68
CA GLY A 211 -4.80 -14.13 -7.57
C GLY A 211 -6.11 -13.48 -7.15
N GLU A 212 -7.12 -13.70 -7.97
CA GLU A 212 -8.36 -12.92 -7.99
C GLU A 212 -9.05 -12.76 -6.63
N ALA A 213 -9.50 -11.54 -6.38
CA ALA A 213 -10.38 -11.16 -5.30
C ALA A 213 -11.84 -11.03 -5.79
N VAL A 214 -12.78 -11.43 -4.94
CA VAL A 214 -14.21 -11.51 -5.26
C VAL A 214 -14.91 -10.13 -5.25
N GLY A 215 -16.18 -10.10 -5.64
CA GLY A 215 -16.99 -8.88 -5.72
C GLY A 215 -16.65 -8.02 -6.95
N PRO A 216 -17.15 -6.77 -7.02
CA PRO A 216 -16.86 -5.84 -8.12
C PRO A 216 -15.45 -5.26 -7.99
N THR A 217 -14.46 -6.12 -8.21
CA THR A 217 -13.02 -5.86 -8.16
C THR A 217 -12.43 -6.12 -9.53
N VAL A 218 -11.67 -5.17 -10.09
CA VAL A 218 -10.94 -5.41 -11.35
C VAL A 218 -9.63 -6.10 -11.02
N ASN A 219 -9.51 -7.37 -11.40
CA ASN A 219 -8.34 -8.18 -11.11
C ASN A 219 -7.33 -8.11 -12.25
N HIS A 220 -6.06 -7.94 -11.93
CA HIS A 220 -4.97 -7.83 -12.90
C HIS A 220 -3.83 -8.78 -12.52
N ASP A 221 -3.51 -9.71 -13.43
CA ASP A 221 -2.34 -10.58 -13.30
C ASP A 221 -1.08 -9.85 -13.80
N PHE A 222 -0.04 -9.85 -12.97
CA PHE A 222 1.29 -9.33 -13.26
C PHE A 222 2.37 -10.39 -13.01
N SER A 223 2.03 -11.67 -13.08
CA SER A 223 3.00 -12.77 -12.92
C SER A 223 4.04 -12.83 -14.05
N ASP A 224 3.78 -12.19 -15.19
CA ASP A 224 4.78 -11.97 -16.26
C ASP A 224 5.86 -10.95 -15.82
N LEU A 225 5.44 -9.86 -15.17
CA LEU A 225 6.25 -8.66 -14.90
C LEU A 225 6.88 -8.63 -13.50
N VAL A 226 6.14 -9.08 -12.48
CA VAL A 226 6.48 -8.88 -11.07
C VAL A 226 6.90 -10.21 -10.45
N GLU A 227 8.20 -10.49 -10.52
CA GLU A 227 8.77 -11.79 -10.10
C GLU A 227 8.95 -11.97 -8.58
N GLY A 228 8.42 -11.07 -7.76
CA GLY A 228 8.47 -11.21 -6.30
C GLY A 228 7.98 -9.97 -5.56
N HIS A 229 7.76 -10.13 -4.24
CA HIS A 229 7.09 -9.15 -3.38
C HIS A 229 7.69 -7.73 -3.39
N THR A 230 9.00 -7.61 -3.61
CA THR A 230 9.74 -6.33 -3.64
C THR A 230 9.79 -5.70 -5.03
N ARG A 231 9.38 -6.40 -6.09
CA ARG A 231 9.47 -5.92 -7.48
C ARG A 231 8.30 -5.01 -7.90
N TRP A 232 7.28 -4.84 -7.06
CA TRP A 232 6.10 -4.02 -7.37
C TRP A 232 6.42 -2.55 -7.65
N ILE A 233 7.33 -1.92 -6.89
CA ILE A 233 7.55 -0.47 -6.99
C ILE A 233 8.38 -0.12 -8.23
N ALA A 234 9.43 -0.89 -8.51
CA ALA A 234 10.24 -0.73 -9.73
C ALA A 234 9.43 -0.93 -11.02
N ASN A 235 8.39 -1.78 -10.99
CA ASN A 235 7.50 -2.03 -12.13
C ASN A 235 6.23 -1.14 -12.12
N LEU A 236 6.05 -0.28 -11.12
CA LEU A 236 4.86 0.55 -10.96
C LEU A 236 4.50 1.42 -12.19
N PRO A 237 5.45 1.98 -12.98
CA PRO A 237 5.11 2.74 -14.18
C PRO A 237 4.31 1.90 -15.19
N GLU A 238 4.73 0.65 -15.41
CA GLU A 238 4.07 -0.28 -16.34
C GLU A 238 2.80 -0.90 -15.72
N VAL A 239 2.77 -1.13 -14.41
CA VAL A 239 1.53 -1.52 -13.71
C VAL A 239 0.44 -0.46 -13.90
N LEU A 240 0.75 0.81 -13.68
CA LEU A 240 -0.20 1.93 -13.83
C LEU A 240 -0.56 2.20 -15.31
N ASN A 241 0.35 1.89 -16.24
CA ASN A 241 0.11 1.89 -17.68
C ASN A 241 -0.92 0.81 -18.08
N ARG A 242 -0.71 -0.45 -17.69
CA ARG A 242 -1.62 -1.56 -18.02
C ARG A 242 -3.00 -1.46 -17.39
N ILE A 243 -3.13 -0.86 -16.19
CA ILE A 243 -4.45 -0.63 -15.55
C ILE A 243 -5.10 0.71 -15.94
N GLY A 244 -4.52 1.46 -16.89
CA GLY A 244 -5.14 2.63 -17.51
C GLY A 244 -5.12 3.93 -16.70
N LEU A 245 -4.29 4.05 -15.67
CA LEU A 245 -4.30 5.20 -14.74
C LEU A 245 -3.24 6.29 -15.02
N ARG A 246 -2.31 6.03 -15.94
CA ARG A 246 -1.11 6.84 -16.26
C ARG A 246 -1.37 8.35 -16.44
#